data_AF-D5AI60-F1
#
_entry.id   AF-D5AI60-F1
#
_cell.length_a   1.000
_cell.length_b   1.000
_cell.length_c   1.000
_cell.angle_alpha   90.00
_cell.angle_beta   90.00
_cell.angle_gamma   90.00
#
_symmetry.space_group_name_H-M   'P 1'
#
loop_
_entity.id
_entity.type
_entity.pdbx_description
1 polymer ?
#
loop_
_entity_poly.entity_id
_entity_poly.type
_entity_poly.pdbx_seq_one_letter_code
_entity_poly.pdbx_strand_id
1 'polypeptide(L)'
;MSNSFVSLWHEHAQTSSNYAYVLVPNQSMEKVNQVAASVKLLHQDRDLQVVYDQEQNVWGVVKYTDTAYKLTDDITLTDSGLYTIQKVEGGYRIAFYNPSTRTVKNGIELTKAGSSLTVEMEPTAAYPSTVWKVTMPEGSDKQTGSVEKTEKEEKQLKENQPSPEVKQVVHHAAEKTKSSKPRLPQTGEEASLGLGFLGLLTLGAVVDFKCRRSHS
;
A
#
# COMPACT_ATOMS: atom_id res chain seq x y z
N MET A 1 4.08 -39.02 -0.01
CA MET A 1 3.52 -37.90 -0.79
C MET A 1 4.54 -36.78 -0.78
N SER A 2 4.84 -36.18 -1.93
CA SER A 2 5.68 -34.99 -2.05
C SER A 2 4.83 -33.85 -2.60
N ASN A 3 5.04 -32.65 -2.07
CA ASN A 3 4.44 -31.43 -2.59
C ASN A 3 5.43 -30.73 -3.51
N SER A 4 4.93 -30.09 -4.56
CA SER A 4 5.70 -29.19 -5.43
C SER A 4 5.44 -27.75 -5.01
N PHE A 5 6.50 -26.95 -4.95
CA PHE A 5 6.44 -25.55 -4.57
C PHE A 5 7.11 -24.69 -5.64
N VAL A 6 6.56 -23.49 -5.84
CA VAL A 6 7.20 -22.41 -6.60
C VAL A 6 7.64 -21.36 -5.59
N SER A 7 8.93 -21.05 -5.59
CA SER A 7 9.51 -20.08 -4.67
C SER A 7 9.94 -18.84 -5.43
N LEU A 8 9.53 -17.68 -4.94
CA LEU A 8 9.91 -16.36 -5.44
C LEU A 8 10.51 -15.59 -4.26
N TRP A 9 11.69 -15.00 -4.44
CA TRP A 9 12.35 -14.21 -3.41
C TRP A 9 13.07 -13.02 -4.05
N HIS A 10 13.31 -12.01 -3.23
CA HIS A 10 14.13 -10.86 -3.57
C HIS A 10 15.34 -10.82 -2.65
N GLU A 11 16.54 -10.75 -3.22
CA GLU A 11 17.77 -10.66 -2.43
C GLU A 11 18.05 -9.20 -2.08
N HIS A 12 18.34 -8.95 -0.81
CA HIS A 12 18.69 -7.60 -0.34
C HIS A 12 20.19 -7.49 -0.10
N ALA A 13 20.79 -6.43 -0.63
CA ALA A 13 22.11 -5.99 -0.19
C ALA A 13 22.00 -5.41 1.24
N GLN A 14 23.06 -5.55 2.04
CA GLN A 14 23.08 -5.09 3.44
C GLN A 14 22.84 -3.57 3.60
N THR A 15 22.95 -2.79 2.51
CA THR A 15 22.92 -1.32 2.51
C THR A 15 21.57 -0.73 2.10
N SER A 16 20.62 -1.52 1.58
CA SER A 16 19.28 -1.04 1.21
C SER A 16 18.29 -2.20 1.13
N SER A 17 17.29 -2.21 2.02
CA SER A 17 16.36 -3.34 2.20
C SER A 17 14.90 -3.02 1.83
N ASN A 18 14.67 -2.11 0.89
CA ASN A 18 13.31 -1.75 0.48
C ASN A 18 12.80 -2.72 -0.60
N TYR A 19 11.56 -3.18 -0.45
CA TYR A 19 10.83 -3.92 -1.48
C TYR A 19 9.41 -3.39 -1.61
N ALA A 20 8.84 -3.49 -2.80
CA ALA A 20 7.45 -3.19 -3.07
C ALA A 20 6.95 -4.13 -4.18
N TYR A 21 5.79 -4.71 -4.00
CA TYR A 21 5.15 -5.57 -4.98
C TYR A 21 3.63 -5.45 -4.86
N VAL A 22 2.92 -5.77 -5.94
CA VAL A 22 1.46 -5.88 -5.96
C VAL A 22 1.11 -7.32 -6.31
N LEU A 23 0.30 -7.95 -5.45
CA LEU A 23 -0.25 -9.29 -5.74
C LEU A 23 -1.64 -9.11 -6.35
N VAL A 24 -1.83 -9.69 -7.53
CA VAL A 24 -3.09 -9.64 -8.26
C VAL A 24 -3.55 -11.09 -8.52
N PRO A 25 -4.21 -11.73 -7.53
CA PRO A 25 -4.64 -13.11 -7.64
C PRO A 25 -5.83 -13.24 -8.61
N ASN A 26 -5.99 -14.42 -9.22
CA ASN A 26 -7.18 -14.79 -10.00
C ASN A 26 -7.47 -13.89 -11.20
N GLN A 27 -6.46 -13.23 -11.74
CA GLN A 27 -6.61 -12.33 -12.88
C GLN A 27 -5.82 -12.82 -14.09
N SER A 28 -6.25 -12.37 -15.26
CA SER A 28 -5.48 -12.53 -16.49
C SER A 28 -4.23 -11.65 -16.47
N MET A 29 -3.23 -12.00 -17.26
CA MET A 29 -1.99 -11.21 -17.35
C MET A 29 -2.26 -9.79 -17.86
N GLU A 30 -3.29 -9.59 -18.68
CA GLU A 30 -3.72 -8.27 -19.16
C GLU A 30 -4.19 -7.39 -17.98
N LYS A 31 -5.02 -7.93 -17.07
CA LYS A 31 -5.45 -7.17 -15.89
C LYS A 31 -4.31 -6.96 -14.89
N VAL A 32 -3.39 -7.92 -14.75
CA VAL A 32 -2.15 -7.72 -13.96
C VAL A 32 -1.37 -6.52 -14.49
N ASN A 33 -1.15 -6.44 -15.80
CA ASN A 33 -0.42 -5.34 -16.43
C ASN A 33 -1.18 -4.00 -16.28
N GLN A 34 -2.51 -4.02 -16.36
CA GLN A 34 -3.33 -2.83 -16.13
C GLN A 34 -3.19 -2.33 -14.68
N VAL A 35 -3.26 -3.22 -13.69
CA VAL A 35 -3.11 -2.85 -12.27
C VAL A 35 -1.69 -2.36 -11.97
N ALA A 36 -0.68 -3.02 -12.54
CA ALA A 36 0.71 -2.58 -12.41
C ALA A 36 0.94 -1.17 -12.96
N ALA A 37 0.17 -0.76 -13.98
CA ALA A 37 0.23 0.58 -14.55
C ALA A 37 -0.57 1.63 -13.74
N SER A 38 -1.60 1.23 -12.99
CA SER A 38 -2.46 2.15 -12.23
C SER A 38 -2.01 2.40 -10.80
N VAL A 39 -1.26 1.47 -10.19
CA VAL A 39 -0.75 1.61 -8.82
C VAL A 39 0.61 2.30 -8.82
N LYS A 40 0.73 3.38 -8.06
CA LYS A 40 1.97 4.17 -7.91
C LYS A 40 2.49 4.11 -6.49
N LEU A 41 3.79 3.85 -6.37
CA LEU A 41 4.53 4.10 -5.14
C LEU A 41 4.96 5.57 -5.12
N LEU A 42 4.32 6.38 -4.27
CA LEU A 42 4.60 7.82 -4.18
C LEU A 42 5.75 8.10 -3.21
N HIS A 43 5.88 7.30 -2.16
CA HIS A 43 6.94 7.45 -1.16
C HIS A 43 7.27 6.11 -0.52
N GLN A 44 8.56 5.85 -0.28
CA GLN A 44 9.01 4.68 0.48
C GLN A 44 10.36 4.96 1.16
N ASP A 45 10.30 5.21 2.46
CA ASP A 45 11.48 5.22 3.31
C ASP A 45 11.17 4.64 4.70
N ARG A 46 12.05 4.91 5.66
CA ARG A 46 11.94 4.42 7.04
C ARG A 46 10.73 5.00 7.78
N ASP A 47 10.34 6.24 7.47
CA ASP A 47 9.42 7.03 8.28
C ASP A 47 8.04 7.17 7.60
N LEU A 48 7.97 6.94 6.29
CA LEU A 48 6.76 7.12 5.48
C LEU A 48 6.69 6.15 4.28
N GLN A 49 5.54 5.50 4.13
CA GLN A 49 5.19 4.74 2.92
C GLN A 49 3.85 5.22 2.36
N VAL A 50 3.81 5.49 1.05
CA VAL A 50 2.62 6.00 0.37
C VAL A 50 2.45 5.29 -0.96
N VAL A 51 1.29 4.65 -1.12
CA VAL A 51 0.84 4.07 -2.39
C VAL A 51 -0.43 4.76 -2.84
N TYR A 52 -0.62 4.86 -4.16
CA TYR A 52 -1.81 5.45 -4.76
C TYR A 52 -2.34 4.56 -5.88
N ASP A 53 -3.58 4.08 -5.71
CA ASP A 53 -4.33 3.41 -6.76
C ASP A 53 -5.12 4.47 -7.54
N GLN A 54 -4.71 4.71 -8.79
CA GLN A 54 -5.36 5.67 -9.67
C GLN A 54 -6.72 5.21 -10.19
N GLU A 55 -6.97 3.90 -10.28
CA GLU A 55 -8.25 3.35 -10.76
C GLU A 55 -9.34 3.59 -9.70
N GLN A 56 -8.99 3.44 -8.42
CA GLN A 56 -9.92 3.61 -7.30
C GLN A 56 -9.88 5.00 -6.64
N ASN A 57 -8.90 5.83 -6.99
CA ASN A 57 -8.58 7.09 -6.32
C ASN A 57 -8.35 6.91 -4.81
N VAL A 58 -7.59 5.89 -4.44
CA VAL A 58 -7.31 5.52 -3.06
C VAL A 58 -5.81 5.65 -2.75
N TRP A 59 -5.50 6.37 -1.69
CA TRP A 59 -4.18 6.37 -1.07
C TRP A 59 -4.14 5.41 0.12
N GLY A 60 -3.10 4.59 0.16
CA GLY A 60 -2.68 3.88 1.35
C GLY A 60 -1.45 4.57 1.93
N VAL A 61 -1.51 4.97 3.20
CA VAL A 61 -0.41 5.67 3.88
C VAL A 61 -0.07 4.96 5.18
N VAL A 62 1.22 4.70 5.38
CA VAL A 62 1.78 4.27 6.66
C VAL A 62 2.74 5.36 7.13
N LYS A 63 2.40 6.02 8.24
CA LYS A 63 3.25 7.01 8.90
C LYS A 63 3.81 6.44 10.18
N TYR A 64 5.13 6.40 10.31
CA TYR A 64 5.81 5.93 11.51
C TYR A 64 6.11 7.05 12.51
N THR A 65 6.00 8.31 12.09
CA THR A 65 6.28 9.49 12.90
C THR A 65 5.14 10.51 12.82
N ASP A 66 5.06 11.42 13.80
CA ASP A 66 4.10 12.53 13.85
C ASP A 66 4.57 13.75 13.01
N THR A 67 5.51 13.55 12.09
CA THR A 67 5.95 14.61 11.17
C THR A 67 4.83 14.89 10.17
N ALA A 68 4.47 16.16 10.00
CA ALA A 68 3.43 16.56 9.05
C ALA A 68 3.80 16.15 7.61
N TYR A 69 2.86 15.53 6.92
CA TYR A 69 3.01 15.10 5.53
C TYR A 69 1.85 15.64 4.70
N LYS A 70 2.16 16.50 3.73
CA LYS A 70 1.17 17.01 2.77
C LYS A 70 0.91 15.92 1.72
N LEU A 71 -0.26 15.29 1.78
CA LEU A 71 -0.65 14.23 0.85
C LEU A 71 -1.19 14.82 -0.46
N THR A 72 -2.05 15.83 -0.35
CA THR A 72 -2.63 16.57 -1.48
C THR A 72 -2.63 18.06 -1.16
N ASP A 73 -3.09 18.90 -2.08
CA ASP A 73 -3.30 20.31 -1.80
C ASP A 73 -4.37 20.57 -0.73
N ASP A 74 -5.24 19.60 -0.47
CA ASP A 74 -6.38 19.71 0.44
C ASP A 74 -6.13 19.08 1.83
N ILE A 75 -5.21 18.10 1.91
CA ILE A 75 -5.03 17.23 3.08
C ILE A 75 -3.57 17.18 3.52
N THR A 76 -3.35 17.49 4.79
CA THR A 76 -2.11 17.23 5.53
C THR A 76 -2.37 16.20 6.63
N LEU A 77 -1.50 15.20 6.72
CA LEU A 77 -1.54 14.16 7.75
C LEU A 77 -0.53 14.49 8.84
N THR A 78 -0.96 14.66 10.07
CA THR A 78 -0.08 15.07 11.19
C THR A 78 0.37 13.89 12.03
N ASP A 79 -0.51 12.92 12.28
CA ASP A 79 -0.21 11.88 13.28
C ASP A 79 0.40 10.64 12.62
N SER A 80 1.17 9.88 13.39
CA SER A 80 1.59 8.52 13.04
C SER A 80 0.40 7.57 13.03
N GLY A 81 0.44 6.57 12.15
CA GLY A 81 -0.61 5.57 12.01
C GLY A 81 -0.83 5.12 10.58
N LEU A 82 -1.95 4.42 10.39
CA LEU A 82 -2.41 3.87 9.13
C LEU A 82 -3.54 4.75 8.62
N TYR A 83 -3.43 5.19 7.36
CA TYR A 83 -4.49 5.92 6.67
C TYR A 83 -4.90 5.19 5.41
N THR A 84 -6.20 5.11 5.18
CA THR A 84 -6.78 4.81 3.86
C THR A 84 -7.65 5.99 3.47
N ILE A 85 -7.30 6.66 2.38
CA ILE A 85 -7.95 7.90 1.95
C ILE A 85 -8.49 7.65 0.56
N GLN A 86 -9.79 7.85 0.36
CA GLN A 86 -10.43 7.73 -0.94
C GLN A 86 -10.96 9.09 -1.36
N LYS A 87 -10.61 9.55 -2.56
CA LYS A 87 -11.30 10.70 -3.17
C LYS A 87 -12.69 10.25 -3.61
N VAL A 88 -13.71 10.99 -3.19
CA VAL A 88 -15.11 10.77 -3.55
C VAL A 88 -15.68 12.06 -4.10
N GLU A 89 -16.88 12.01 -4.66
CA GLU A 89 -17.59 13.21 -5.10
C GLU A 89 -17.74 14.20 -3.93
N GLY A 90 -17.34 15.46 -4.15
CA GLY A 90 -17.43 16.52 -3.14
C GLY A 90 -16.41 16.45 -1.99
N GLY A 91 -15.44 15.53 -2.02
CA GLY A 91 -14.37 15.51 -1.02
C GLY A 91 -13.65 14.18 -0.85
N TYR A 92 -13.54 13.72 0.40
CA TYR A 92 -12.75 12.53 0.74
C TYR A 92 -13.43 11.69 1.83
N ARG A 93 -13.15 10.38 1.79
CA ARG A 93 -13.46 9.46 2.88
C ARG A 93 -12.15 8.92 3.44
N ILE A 94 -11.93 9.07 4.75
CA ILE A 94 -10.64 8.80 5.39
C ILE A 94 -10.81 7.84 6.55
N ALA A 95 -10.23 6.65 6.47
CA ALA A 95 -10.09 5.76 7.60
C ALA A 95 -8.72 5.97 8.26
N PHE A 96 -8.70 6.12 9.58
CA PHE A 96 -7.47 6.29 10.36
C PHE A 96 -7.42 5.34 11.55
N TYR A 97 -6.24 4.76 11.81
CA TYR A 97 -5.95 3.98 13.00
C TYR A 97 -4.48 4.08 13.41
N ASN A 98 -4.20 4.34 14.69
CA ASN A 98 -2.86 4.25 15.25
C ASN A 98 -2.67 2.91 15.99
N PRO A 99 -1.88 1.95 15.46
CA PRO A 99 -1.69 0.64 16.09
C PRO A 99 -0.85 0.70 17.39
N SER A 100 -0.01 1.71 17.56
CA SER A 100 0.87 1.85 18.72
C SER A 100 0.11 2.33 19.95
N THR A 101 -0.76 3.33 19.77
CA THR A 101 -1.54 3.91 20.88
C THR A 101 -2.91 3.27 21.02
N ARG A 102 -3.43 2.63 19.95
CA ARG A 102 -4.81 2.16 19.84
C ARG A 102 -5.83 3.28 20.09
N THR A 103 -5.43 4.52 19.86
CA THR A 103 -6.29 5.70 20.00
C THR A 103 -6.57 6.29 18.63
N VAL A 104 -7.66 7.03 18.56
CA VAL A 104 -8.00 7.83 17.40
C VAL A 104 -7.90 9.29 17.81
N LYS A 105 -6.83 9.93 17.36
CA LYS A 105 -6.67 11.39 17.36
C LYS A 105 -7.04 11.91 15.97
N ASN A 106 -7.45 13.18 15.89
CA ASN A 106 -7.70 13.83 14.60
C ASN A 106 -6.36 14.21 13.95
N GLY A 107 -5.68 13.23 13.35
CA GLY A 107 -4.41 13.41 12.65
C GLY A 107 -4.53 13.99 11.24
N ILE A 108 -5.61 14.72 10.97
CA ILE A 108 -6.01 15.19 9.63
C ILE A 108 -6.24 16.70 9.71
N GLU A 109 -5.45 17.45 8.96
CA GLU A 109 -5.61 18.89 8.77
C GLU A 109 -6.11 19.17 7.35
N LEU A 110 -7.16 20.01 7.26
CA LEU A 110 -7.71 20.49 6.01
C LEU A 110 -7.15 21.88 5.72
N THR A 111 -6.57 22.05 4.54
CA THR A 111 -5.91 23.31 4.14
C THR A 111 -6.88 24.31 3.51
N LYS A 112 -7.99 23.82 2.95
CA LYS A 112 -8.94 24.65 2.20
C LYS A 112 -10.01 25.24 3.12
N ALA A 113 -10.15 26.57 3.08
CA ALA A 113 -11.16 27.28 3.84
C ALA A 113 -12.57 26.85 3.41
N GLY A 114 -13.45 26.61 4.39
CA GLY A 114 -14.82 26.14 4.15
C GLY A 114 -14.96 24.62 4.05
N SER A 115 -13.85 23.86 4.06
CA SER A 115 -13.91 22.41 4.18
C SER A 115 -14.29 21.99 5.60
N SER A 116 -14.97 20.86 5.73
CA SER A 116 -15.38 20.31 7.02
C SER A 116 -14.98 18.84 7.16
N LEU A 117 -14.71 18.44 8.41
CA LEU A 117 -14.38 17.08 8.80
C LEU A 117 -15.45 16.60 9.78
N THR A 118 -16.17 15.53 9.43
CA THR A 118 -17.21 14.93 10.27
C THR A 118 -16.94 13.45 10.47
N VAL A 119 -17.18 12.92 11.67
CA VAL A 119 -17.12 11.47 11.91
C VAL A 119 -18.27 10.81 11.15
N GLU A 120 -17.94 9.87 10.26
CA GLU A 120 -18.90 9.01 9.59
C GLU A 120 -19.10 7.71 10.37
N MET A 121 -18.02 7.16 10.95
CA MET A 121 -18.07 5.94 11.75
C MET A 121 -17.05 5.99 12.89
N GLU A 122 -17.53 5.72 14.10
CA GLU A 122 -16.72 5.59 15.31
C GLU A 122 -16.05 4.21 15.40
N PRO A 123 -14.91 4.08 16.09
CA PRO A 123 -14.19 2.84 16.18
C PRO A 123 -14.93 1.86 17.11
N THR A 124 -14.86 0.58 16.78
CA THR A 124 -15.37 -0.52 17.60
C THR A 124 -14.27 -1.55 17.84
N ALA A 125 -14.49 -2.51 18.73
CA ALA A 125 -13.52 -3.58 18.97
C ALA A 125 -13.20 -4.42 17.71
N ALA A 126 -14.17 -4.58 16.80
CA ALA A 126 -13.98 -5.29 15.54
C ALA A 126 -13.39 -4.39 14.44
N TYR A 127 -13.69 -3.09 14.47
CA TYR A 127 -13.28 -2.10 13.49
C TYR A 127 -12.60 -0.93 14.20
N PRO A 128 -11.29 -1.02 14.47
CA PRO A 128 -10.62 -0.06 15.35
C PRO A 128 -10.31 1.29 14.69
N SER A 129 -10.63 1.45 13.40
CA SER A 129 -10.45 2.70 12.68
C SER A 129 -11.65 3.63 12.85
N THR A 130 -11.39 4.92 13.03
CA THR A 130 -12.42 5.94 12.80
C THR A 130 -12.46 6.28 11.33
N VAL A 131 -13.67 6.42 10.79
CA VAL A 131 -13.87 6.90 9.43
C VAL A 131 -14.42 8.32 9.47
N TRP A 132 -13.73 9.19 8.76
CA TRP A 132 -14.05 10.59 8.58
C TRP A 132 -14.58 10.83 7.17
N LYS A 133 -15.58 11.69 7.08
CA LYS A 133 -16.02 12.30 5.84
C LYS A 133 -15.48 13.73 5.78
N VAL A 134 -14.75 14.03 4.73
CA VAL A 134 -14.30 15.38 4.37
C VAL A 134 -15.25 15.91 3.31
N THR A 135 -15.87 17.06 3.60
CA THR A 135 -16.66 17.80 2.60
C THR A 135 -15.89 19.03 2.18
N MET A 136 -15.67 19.18 0.88
CA MET A 136 -14.99 20.31 0.27
C MET A 136 -16.01 21.39 -0.13
N PRO A 137 -15.63 22.68 -0.14
CA PRO A 137 -16.52 23.75 -0.59
C PRO A 137 -16.88 23.60 -2.08
N GLU A 138 -18.07 24.07 -2.47
CA GLU A 138 -18.56 24.01 -3.85
C GLU A 138 -17.58 24.67 -4.84
N GLY A 139 -17.42 24.05 -6.02
CA GLY A 139 -16.48 24.51 -7.05
C GLY A 139 -15.05 24.00 -6.91
N SER A 140 -14.79 23.08 -5.97
CA SER A 140 -13.46 22.51 -5.71
C SER A 140 -13.02 21.40 -6.68
N ASP A 141 -13.92 20.86 -7.51
CA ASP A 141 -13.60 19.76 -8.44
C ASP A 141 -12.81 20.17 -9.69
N LYS A 142 -12.53 21.47 -9.88
CA LYS A 142 -11.66 21.96 -10.95
C LYS A 142 -10.19 21.97 -10.53
N GLN A 143 -9.56 20.80 -10.41
CA GLN A 143 -8.16 20.64 -10.83
C GLN A 143 -7.79 19.16 -11.02
N THR A 144 -7.74 18.74 -12.29
CA THR A 144 -6.98 17.58 -12.75
C THR A 144 -5.49 17.94 -12.74
N GLY A 145 -4.65 16.94 -12.46
CA GLY A 145 -3.23 17.09 -12.16
C GLY A 145 -2.43 18.01 -13.09
N SER A 146 -1.65 18.89 -12.48
CA SER A 146 -0.44 19.45 -13.06
C SER A 146 0.65 19.29 -12.02
N VAL A 147 1.44 18.23 -12.16
CA VAL A 147 2.78 18.20 -11.60
C VAL A 147 3.56 19.22 -12.40
N GLU A 148 3.72 20.40 -11.82
CA GLU A 148 4.54 21.46 -12.37
C GLU A 148 5.99 20.96 -12.39
N LYS A 149 6.52 20.87 -13.61
CA LYS A 149 7.88 20.46 -13.93
C LYS A 149 8.81 21.64 -13.62
N THR A 150 9.48 21.61 -12.47
CA THR A 150 10.63 22.51 -12.26
C THR A 150 11.89 21.82 -12.76
N GLU A 151 12.22 22.09 -14.03
CA GLU A 151 13.53 21.81 -14.61
C GLU A 151 14.60 22.69 -13.93
N LYS A 152 15.45 22.06 -13.12
CA LYS A 152 16.90 22.32 -13.03
C LYS A 152 17.55 21.35 -12.05
N GLU A 153 17.90 20.17 -12.54
CA GLU A 153 19.16 19.48 -12.20
C GLU A 153 19.45 18.40 -13.25
N GLU A 154 19.61 18.83 -14.49
CA GLU A 154 20.26 18.01 -15.51
C GLU A 154 21.77 18.11 -15.32
N LYS A 155 22.32 17.26 -14.44
CA LYS A 155 23.71 16.80 -14.49
C LYS A 155 23.93 15.61 -13.54
N GLN A 156 23.49 14.44 -13.98
CA GLN A 156 24.22 13.16 -13.97
C GLN A 156 23.22 12.02 -14.21
N LEU A 157 22.84 11.84 -15.48
CA LEU A 157 22.26 10.56 -15.92
C LEU A 157 22.92 10.18 -17.24
N LYS A 158 24.15 9.68 -17.14
CA LYS A 158 24.74 8.77 -18.11
C LYS A 158 25.53 7.75 -17.31
N GLU A 159 25.36 6.49 -17.71
CA GLU A 159 26.03 5.30 -17.17
C GLU A 159 25.34 4.66 -15.96
N ASN A 160 24.31 3.86 -16.26
CA ASN A 160 24.31 2.41 -15.99
C ASN A 160 22.95 1.82 -16.41
N GLN A 161 22.84 1.50 -17.70
CA GLN A 161 21.98 0.39 -18.10
C GLN A 161 22.81 -0.90 -17.97
N PRO A 162 22.39 -1.86 -17.14
CA PRO A 162 22.64 -3.25 -17.45
C PRO A 162 21.44 -3.78 -18.23
N SER A 163 21.73 -4.21 -19.45
CA SER A 163 20.93 -5.17 -20.21
C SER A 163 20.51 -6.34 -19.31
N PRO A 164 19.26 -6.85 -19.37
CA PRO A 164 18.93 -8.05 -18.62
C PRO A 164 19.49 -9.27 -19.38
N GLU A 165 20.70 -9.69 -19.03
CA GLU A 165 21.11 -11.07 -19.24
C GLU A 165 20.38 -11.92 -18.19
N VAL A 166 19.17 -12.34 -18.54
CA VAL A 166 18.39 -13.31 -17.77
C VAL A 166 19.14 -14.65 -17.80
N LYS A 167 19.89 -14.97 -16.75
CA LYS A 167 20.31 -16.35 -16.50
C LYS A 167 19.12 -17.13 -15.93
N GLN A 168 18.25 -17.57 -16.84
CA GLN A 168 17.31 -18.66 -16.57
C GLN A 168 18.12 -19.95 -16.38
N VAL A 169 18.31 -20.37 -15.13
CA VAL A 169 18.75 -21.75 -14.85
C VAL A 169 17.50 -22.60 -14.67
N VAL A 170 17.03 -23.16 -15.79
CA VAL A 170 15.98 -24.19 -15.79
C VAL A 170 16.67 -25.54 -15.62
N HIS A 171 16.57 -26.16 -14.45
CA HIS A 171 16.89 -27.57 -14.31
C HIS A 171 15.68 -28.41 -14.76
N HIS A 172 15.73 -28.88 -16.01
CA HIS A 172 14.84 -29.93 -16.50
C HIS A 172 15.45 -31.31 -16.20
N ALA A 173 14.80 -32.07 -15.32
CA ALA A 173 14.87 -33.52 -15.36
C ALA A 173 13.75 -34.00 -16.29
N ALA A 174 14.12 -34.60 -17.41
CA ALA A 174 13.20 -35.13 -18.40
C ALA A 174 12.68 -36.52 -17.97
N GLU A 175 11.37 -36.70 -17.92
CA GLU A 175 10.73 -38.00 -18.16
C GLU A 175 9.31 -37.86 -18.73
N LYS A 176 8.87 -38.88 -19.47
CA LYS A 176 7.92 -38.84 -20.60
C LYS A 176 6.41 -38.79 -20.23
N THR A 177 5.67 -38.02 -21.04
CA THR A 177 4.25 -38.13 -21.48
C THR A 177 3.11 -38.48 -20.50
N LYS A 178 2.16 -37.54 -20.31
CA LYS A 178 0.77 -37.64 -20.83
C LYS A 178 0.03 -36.29 -20.67
N SER A 179 -0.74 -35.92 -21.70
CA SER A 179 -1.58 -34.72 -21.76
C SER A 179 -2.72 -34.77 -20.75
N SER A 180 -2.77 -33.80 -19.84
CA SER A 180 -3.99 -33.43 -19.11
C SER A 180 -4.06 -31.91 -18.96
N LYS A 181 -5.18 -31.31 -19.39
CA LYS A 181 -5.50 -29.88 -19.27
C LYS A 181 -5.10 -29.33 -17.88
N PRO A 182 -4.44 -28.16 -17.78
CA PRO A 182 -4.13 -27.57 -16.49
C PRO A 182 -5.44 -27.10 -15.83
N ARG A 183 -5.81 -27.73 -14.70
CA ARG A 183 -6.76 -27.12 -13.76
C ARG A 183 -5.95 -26.17 -12.88
N LEU A 184 -6.20 -24.88 -13.01
CA LEU A 184 -5.70 -23.88 -12.08
C LEU A 184 -6.17 -24.22 -10.66
N PRO A 185 -5.38 -23.96 -9.62
CA PRO A 185 -5.83 -24.11 -8.25
C PRO A 185 -7.07 -23.24 -8.02
N GLN A 186 -8.09 -23.82 -7.39
CA GLN A 186 -9.34 -23.14 -7.08
C GLN A 186 -9.10 -22.20 -5.90
N THR A 187 -8.71 -20.98 -6.21
CA THR A 187 -8.50 -19.88 -5.27
C THR A 187 -9.82 -19.14 -5.08
N GLY A 188 -10.52 -19.41 -3.96
CA GLY A 188 -11.67 -18.64 -3.51
C GLY A 188 -12.94 -18.82 -4.37
N GLU A 189 -13.95 -19.45 -3.78
CA GLU A 189 -15.31 -19.43 -4.32
C GLU A 189 -15.82 -17.98 -4.46
N GLU A 190 -16.48 -17.69 -5.59
CA GLU A 190 -17.15 -16.43 -5.86
C GLU A 190 -18.25 -16.18 -4.81
N ALA A 191 -17.92 -15.44 -3.76
CA ALA A 191 -18.90 -14.73 -2.97
C ALA A 191 -18.98 -13.31 -3.52
N SER A 192 -20.02 -13.04 -4.32
CA SER A 192 -20.47 -11.69 -4.63
C SER A 192 -20.88 -11.01 -3.32
N LEU A 193 -19.92 -10.41 -2.61
CA LEU A 193 -20.14 -9.59 -1.44
C LEU A 193 -19.39 -8.28 -1.68
N GLY A 194 -20.17 -7.19 -1.70
CA GLY A 194 -19.70 -5.85 -1.98
C GLY A 194 -18.49 -5.47 -1.14
N LEU A 195 -17.67 -4.58 -1.72
CA LEU A 195 -16.47 -3.95 -1.18
C LEU A 195 -16.55 -3.69 0.34
N GLY A 196 -16.16 -4.69 1.12
CA GLY A 196 -15.80 -4.57 2.52
C GLY A 196 -14.28 -4.57 2.59
N PHE A 197 -13.70 -3.46 3.01
CA PHE A 197 -12.26 -3.29 3.22
C PHE A 197 -11.71 -4.43 4.08
N LEU A 198 -11.00 -5.38 3.46
CA LEU A 198 -10.30 -6.43 4.18
C LEU A 198 -9.05 -5.80 4.79
N GLY A 199 -9.07 -5.63 6.11
CA GLY A 199 -7.98 -5.08 6.89
C GLY A 199 -6.68 -5.85 6.70
N LEU A 200 -5.57 -5.10 6.68
CA LEU A 200 -4.22 -5.63 6.77
C LEU A 200 -4.11 -6.55 7.99
N LEU A 201 -3.93 -7.85 7.75
CA LEU A 201 -3.58 -8.82 8.79
C LEU A 201 -2.13 -8.56 9.25
N THR A 202 -1.96 -7.97 10.43
CA THR A 202 -0.66 -7.92 11.11
C THR A 202 -0.35 -9.29 11.71
N LEU A 203 0.65 -9.98 11.17
CA LEU A 203 1.29 -11.13 11.83
C LEU A 203 2.06 -10.64 13.06
N GLY A 204 1.44 -10.71 14.23
CA GLY A 204 2.11 -10.50 15.52
C GLY A 204 2.83 -11.77 15.97
N ALA A 205 4.15 -11.81 15.83
CA ALA A 205 4.99 -12.76 16.57
C ALA A 205 5.35 -12.10 17.92
N VAL A 206 4.74 -12.57 19.01
CA VAL A 206 5.16 -12.22 20.37
C VAL A 206 6.46 -12.98 20.64
N VAL A 207 7.59 -12.27 20.73
CA VAL A 207 8.85 -12.82 21.25
C VAL A 207 9.09 -12.21 22.62
N ASP A 208 8.77 -12.96 23.66
CA ASP A 208 9.09 -12.63 25.06
C ASP A 208 10.60 -12.72 25.30
N PHE A 209 11.27 -11.57 25.43
CA PHE A 209 12.66 -11.50 25.87
C PHE A 209 12.72 -11.45 27.41
N LYS A 210 12.93 -12.61 28.03
CA LYS A 210 13.15 -12.75 29.47
C LYS A 210 14.61 -12.40 29.80
N CYS A 211 14.86 -11.17 30.24
CA CYS A 211 16.16 -10.76 30.82
C CYS A 211 16.49 -11.60 32.06
N ARG A 212 17.52 -12.45 31.99
CA ARG A 212 18.18 -13.02 33.18
C ARG A 212 19.21 -12.01 33.69
N ARG A 213 18.97 -11.43 34.87
CA ARG A 213 20.03 -10.80 35.66
C ARG A 213 20.96 -11.90 36.19
N SER A 214 22.24 -11.80 35.87
CA SER A 214 23.31 -12.53 36.54
C SER A 214 23.76 -11.68 37.73
N HIS A 215 23.62 -12.23 38.94
CA HIS A 215 24.36 -11.75 40.11
C HIS A 215 25.67 -12.53 40.15
N SER A 216 26.78 -11.79 40.22
CA SER A 216 28.01 -12.23 40.88
C SER A 216 28.22 -11.35 42.09
#